data_AF-A0A6P7H9V9-F1
#
_entry.id   AF-A0A6P7H9V9-F1
#
_cell.length_a   1.000
_cell.length_b   1.000
_cell.length_c   1.000
_cell.angle_alpha   90.00
_cell.angle_beta   90.00
_cell.angle_gamma   90.00
#
_symmetry.space_group_name_H-M   'P 1'
#
loop_
_entity.id
_entity.type
_entity.pdbx_description
1 polymer ?
#
loop_
_entity_poly.entity_id
_entity_poly.type
_entity_poly.pdbx_seq_one_letter_code
_entity_poly.pdbx_strand_id
1 'polypeptide(L)'
;MSRDCKSPNISGFYWIFTIIITSCYTGSIIAFVTLPVFPSVVDTARQLLSGWYQIGVLDKGEWQYLFLNSSDDVSAKLLKSLDLVPTIEEGLKNTTRYSLWKYAFLGSRAQLDYIVRTNMST
;
A
#
# COMPACT_ATOMS: atom_id res chain seq x y z
N MET A 1 -21.99 61.29 -9.84
CA MET A 1 -22.83 61.30 -8.62
C MET A 1 -22.38 60.14 -7.75
N SER A 2 -21.79 60.50 -6.59
CA SER A 2 -21.30 59.70 -5.44
C SER A 2 -21.53 58.20 -5.49
N ARG A 3 -20.49 57.34 -5.60
CA ARG A 3 -19.68 56.84 -4.46
C ARG A 3 -20.49 56.68 -3.17
N ASP A 4 -21.37 55.68 -3.17
CA ASP A 4 -22.08 55.21 -1.99
C ASP A 4 -21.10 54.80 -0.89
N CYS A 5 -21.45 55.19 0.33
CA CYS A 5 -20.75 54.91 1.57
C CYS A 5 -20.67 53.40 1.82
N LYS A 6 -19.71 52.71 1.19
CA LYS A 6 -19.36 51.33 1.53
C LYS A 6 -18.46 51.39 2.76
N SER A 7 -18.98 50.96 3.90
CA SER A 7 -18.25 50.87 5.16
C SER A 7 -16.88 50.19 4.91
N PRO A 8 -15.75 50.86 5.22
CA PRO A 8 -14.40 50.39 4.87
C PRO A 8 -14.11 48.98 5.43
N ASN A 9 -14.81 48.65 6.51
CA ASN A 9 -14.80 47.40 7.24
C ASN A 9 -15.17 46.17 6.38
N ILE A 10 -16.11 46.31 5.43
CA ILE A 10 -16.60 45.18 4.61
C ILE A 10 -15.60 44.84 3.51
N SER A 11 -14.95 45.85 2.92
CA SER A 11 -13.92 45.63 1.91
C SER A 11 -12.67 44.98 2.51
N GLY A 12 -12.22 45.44 3.68
CA GLY A 12 -11.06 44.86 4.37
C GLY A 12 -11.30 43.40 4.81
N PHE A 13 -12.48 43.11 5.36
CA PHE A 13 -12.84 41.74 5.75
C PHE A 13 -12.89 40.77 4.55
N TYR A 14 -13.40 41.23 3.40
CA TYR A 14 -13.41 40.43 2.17
C TYR A 14 -11.99 40.05 1.73
N TRP A 15 -11.06 41.01 1.71
CA TRP A 15 -9.66 40.75 1.34
C TRP A 15 -8.98 39.73 2.26
N ILE A 16 -9.20 39.86 3.58
CA ILE A 16 -8.63 38.92 4.56
C ILE A 16 -9.23 37.53 4.40
N PHE A 17 -10.56 37.43 4.27
CA PHE A 17 -11.25 36.17 4.06
C PHE A 17 -10.75 35.44 2.80
N THR A 18 -10.64 36.15 1.67
CA THR A 18 -10.13 35.59 0.42
C THR A 18 -8.69 35.08 0.57
N ILE A 19 -7.80 35.82 1.22
CA ILE A 19 -6.39 35.38 1.43
C ILE A 19 -6.33 34.10 2.27
N ILE A 20 -7.14 34.00 3.34
CA ILE A 20 -7.19 32.80 4.19
C ILE A 20 -7.66 31.60 3.38
N ILE A 21 -8.76 31.73 2.62
CA ILE A 21 -9.29 30.62 1.80
C ILE A 21 -8.29 30.22 0.71
N THR A 22 -7.71 31.18 -0.01
CA THR A 22 -6.74 30.90 -1.09
C THR A 22 -5.45 30.27 -0.54
N SER A 23 -4.94 30.72 0.60
CA SER A 23 -3.74 30.14 1.22
C SER A 23 -3.99 28.74 1.77
N CYS A 24 -5.12 28.49 2.44
CA CYS A 24 -5.47 27.15 2.91
C CYS A 24 -5.70 26.16 1.76
N TYR A 25 -6.35 26.61 0.67
CA TYR A 25 -6.56 25.79 -0.52
C TYR A 25 -5.23 25.44 -1.21
N THR A 26 -4.38 26.44 -1.44
CA THR A 26 -3.07 26.25 -2.08
C THR A 26 -2.16 25.38 -1.22
N GLY A 27 -2.12 25.61 0.09
CA GLY A 27 -1.32 24.82 1.04
C GLY A 27 -1.74 23.36 1.11
N SER A 28 -3.06 23.08 1.09
CA SER A 28 -3.56 21.70 1.10
C SER A 28 -3.22 20.94 -0.18
N ILE A 29 -3.26 21.61 -1.34
CA ILE A 29 -2.87 21.03 -2.63
C ILE A 29 -1.37 20.72 -2.66
N ILE A 30 -0.54 21.68 -2.24
CA ILE A 30 0.91 21.50 -2.21
C ILE A 30 1.27 20.34 -1.28
N ALA A 31 0.64 20.23 -0.11
CA ALA A 31 0.87 19.12 0.82
C ALA A 31 0.53 17.77 0.18
N PHE A 32 -0.59 17.67 -0.56
CA PHE A 32 -0.97 16.43 -1.23
C PHE A 32 -0.01 16.06 -2.37
N VAL A 33 0.42 17.03 -3.17
CA VAL A 33 1.33 16.80 -4.30
C VAL A 33 2.75 16.46 -3.85
N THR A 34 3.19 17.02 -2.73
CA THR A 34 4.58 16.85 -2.23
C THR A 34 4.78 15.60 -1.39
N LEU A 35 3.73 14.98 -0.86
CA LEU A 35 3.84 13.75 -0.09
C LEU A 35 3.76 12.53 -1.02
N PRO A 36 4.88 11.86 -1.32
CA PRO A 36 4.80 10.54 -1.90
C PRO A 36 4.25 9.58 -0.83
N VAL A 37 2.96 9.24 -0.93
CA VAL A 37 2.34 8.25 -0.04
C VAL A 37 2.80 6.86 -0.48
N PHE A 38 3.96 6.45 0.03
CA PHE A 38 4.34 5.05 -0.04
C PHE A 38 3.63 4.29 1.08
N PRO A 39 2.88 3.23 0.77
CA PRO A 39 2.35 2.37 1.82
C PRO A 39 3.53 1.75 2.57
N SER A 40 3.42 1.64 3.89
CA SER A 40 4.39 0.88 4.69
C SER A 40 4.48 -0.55 4.15
N VAL A 41 5.69 -0.98 3.78
CA VAL A 41 5.93 -2.35 3.36
C VAL A 41 5.79 -3.29 4.56
N VAL A 42 5.26 -4.49 4.31
CA VAL A 42 5.15 -5.54 5.32
C VAL A 42 6.48 -6.28 5.36
N ASP A 43 7.29 -6.02 6.38
CA ASP A 43 8.64 -6.59 6.49
C ASP A 43 8.69 -7.84 7.36
N THR A 44 7.68 -8.07 8.20
CA THR A 44 7.68 -9.16 9.19
C THR A 44 6.47 -10.10 9.04
N ALA A 45 6.69 -11.40 9.23
CA ALA A 45 5.64 -12.43 9.25
C ALA A 45 4.48 -12.11 10.23
N ARG A 46 4.77 -11.45 11.36
CA ARG A 46 3.76 -10.99 12.33
C ARG A 46 2.85 -9.89 11.77
N GLN A 47 3.42 -8.96 11.00
CA GLN A 47 2.62 -7.92 10.33
C GLN A 47 1.75 -8.54 9.24
N LEU A 48 2.25 -9.56 8.54
CA LEU A 48 1.49 -10.31 7.56
C LEU A 48 0.29 -11.03 8.19
N LEU A 49 0.46 -11.65 9.36
CA LEU A 49 -0.64 -12.26 10.13
C LEU A 49 -1.65 -11.25 10.68
N SER A 50 -1.19 -10.05 11.06
CA SER A 50 -2.07 -9.00 11.57
C SER A 50 -2.93 -8.38 10.47
N GLY A 51 -2.46 -8.45 9.22
CA GLY A 51 -3.22 -8.02 8.07
C GLY A 51 -4.12 -9.12 7.52
N TRP A 52 -5.19 -8.74 6.84
CA TRP A 52 -6.05 -9.67 6.11
C TRP A 52 -5.45 -9.99 4.75
N TYR A 53 -4.29 -10.67 4.77
CA TYR A 53 -3.61 -11.15 3.57
C TYR A 53 -3.87 -12.65 3.36
N GLN A 54 -4.23 -13.02 2.14
CA GLN A 54 -4.22 -14.41 1.70
C GLN A 54 -2.81 -14.77 1.22
N ILE A 55 -2.26 -15.89 1.70
CA ILE A 55 -0.84 -16.20 1.53
C ILE A 55 -0.67 -17.40 0.60
N GLY A 56 0.11 -17.22 -0.47
CA GLY A 56 0.42 -18.26 -1.45
C GLY A 56 1.84 -18.82 -1.31
N VAL A 57 1.99 -20.13 -1.42
CA VAL A 57 3.29 -20.83 -1.48
C VAL A 57 3.30 -21.82 -2.65
N LEU A 58 4.48 -22.04 -3.23
CA LEU A 58 4.65 -23.03 -4.31
C LEU A 58 4.32 -24.46 -3.84
N ASP A 59 3.55 -25.18 -4.65
CA ASP A 59 3.24 -26.59 -4.42
C ASP A 59 4.52 -27.45 -4.52
N LYS A 60 4.76 -28.31 -3.53
CA LYS A 60 5.95 -29.18 -3.38
C LYS A 60 7.30 -28.43 -3.25
N GLY A 61 7.26 -27.16 -2.86
CA GLY A 61 8.46 -26.39 -2.55
C GLY A 61 9.03 -26.68 -1.16
N GLU A 62 10.32 -26.37 -0.96
CA GLU A 62 11.00 -26.48 0.34
C GLU A 62 10.31 -25.70 1.46
N TRP A 63 9.61 -24.62 1.10
CA TRP A 63 8.85 -23.78 2.02
C TRP A 63 7.79 -24.54 2.82
N GLN A 64 7.09 -25.50 2.20
CA GLN A 64 6.05 -26.27 2.89
C GLN A 64 6.66 -27.12 4.02
N TYR A 65 7.75 -27.80 3.72
CA TYR A 65 8.47 -28.62 4.68
C TYR A 65 9.07 -27.78 5.81
N LEU A 66 9.61 -26.60 5.47
CA LEU A 66 10.14 -25.65 6.45
C LEU A 66 9.04 -25.16 7.41
N PHE A 67 7.86 -24.82 6.91
CA PHE A 67 6.75 -24.39 7.77
C PHE A 67 6.24 -25.52 8.66
N LEU A 68 6.13 -26.74 8.12
CA LEU A 68 5.70 -27.93 8.87
C LEU A 68 6.71 -28.35 9.95
N ASN A 69 8.01 -28.13 9.73
CA ASN A 69 9.06 -28.49 10.67
C ASN A 69 9.36 -27.39 11.69
N SER A 70 8.89 -26.15 11.48
CA SER A 70 9.18 -25.06 12.40
C SER A 70 8.27 -25.11 13.63
N SER A 71 8.85 -24.96 14.83
CA SER A 71 8.10 -24.89 16.11
C SER A 71 7.58 -23.48 16.45
N ASP A 72 7.62 -22.55 15.49
CA ASP A 72 7.22 -21.17 15.75
C ASP A 72 5.70 -20.96 15.60
N ASP A 73 5.10 -20.29 16.57
CA ASP A 73 3.65 -20.04 16.60
C ASP A 73 3.15 -19.18 15.42
N VAL A 74 4.01 -18.31 14.86
CA VAL A 74 3.67 -17.46 13.71
C VAL A 74 3.54 -18.32 12.47
N SER A 75 4.52 -19.19 12.22
CA SER A 75 4.52 -20.17 11.13
C SER A 75 3.30 -21.09 11.18
N ALA A 76 2.96 -21.60 12.36
CA ALA A 76 1.80 -22.46 12.55
C ALA A 76 0.47 -21.74 12.23
N LYS A 77 0.36 -20.44 12.53
CA LYS A 77 -0.80 -19.62 12.15
C LYS A 77 -0.83 -19.31 10.66
N LEU A 78 0.34 -19.06 10.04
CA LEU A 78 0.46 -18.83 8.60
C LEU A 78 0.01 -20.07 7.79
N LEU A 79 0.36 -21.27 8.27
CA LEU A 79 -0.05 -22.54 7.64
C LEU A 79 -1.57 -22.71 7.52
N LYS A 80 -2.36 -22.12 8.43
CA LYS A 80 -3.83 -22.25 8.39
C LYS A 80 -4.47 -21.47 7.22
N SER A 81 -3.78 -20.48 6.68
CA SER A 81 -4.27 -19.59 5.62
C SER A 81 -3.46 -19.72 4.33
N LEU A 82 -2.75 -20.85 4.19
CA LEU A 82 -1.86 -21.12 3.08
C LEU A 82 -2.63 -21.64 1.87
N ASP A 83 -2.44 -20.97 0.74
CA ASP A 83 -2.88 -21.40 -0.57
C ASP A 83 -1.70 -22.00 -1.33
N LEU A 84 -1.89 -23.18 -1.92
CA LEU A 84 -0.84 -23.96 -2.56
C LEU A 84 -0.96 -23.81 -4.06
N VAL A 85 0.02 -23.12 -4.65
CA VAL A 85 -0.02 -22.76 -6.07
C VAL A 85 0.97 -23.63 -6.85
N PRO A 86 0.57 -24.30 -7.94
CA PRO A 86 1.44 -25.26 -8.64
C PRO A 86 2.59 -24.59 -9.40
N THR A 87 2.49 -23.29 -9.74
CA THR A 87 3.52 -22.55 -10.48
C THR A 87 3.73 -21.14 -9.93
N ILE A 88 4.95 -20.60 -10.12
CA ILE A 88 5.28 -19.22 -9.72
C ILE A 88 4.46 -18.20 -10.52
N GLU A 89 4.21 -18.46 -11.79
CA GLU A 89 3.44 -17.56 -12.66
C GLU A 89 1.98 -17.45 -12.22
N GLU A 90 1.37 -18.55 -11.79
CA GLU A 90 0.03 -18.53 -11.23
C GLU A 90 -0.01 -17.79 -9.87
N GLY A 91 1.03 -17.96 -9.04
CA GLY A 91 1.15 -17.25 -7.77
C GLY A 91 1.28 -15.74 -7.99
N LEU A 92 2.13 -15.34 -8.93
CA LEU A 92 2.33 -13.94 -9.32
C LEU A 92 1.09 -13.34 -9.98
N LYS A 93 0.39 -14.12 -10.81
CA LYS A 93 -0.88 -13.72 -11.42
C LYS A 93 -1.94 -13.47 -10.35
N ASN A 94 -2.00 -14.29 -9.30
CA ASN A 94 -2.92 -14.09 -8.17
C ASN A 94 -2.55 -12.87 -7.32
N THR A 95 -1.25 -12.57 -7.14
CA THR A 95 -0.78 -11.34 -6.48
C THR A 95 -1.10 -10.09 -7.28
N THR A 96 -0.98 -10.15 -8.61
CA THR A 96 -1.05 -8.97 -9.49
C THR A 96 -2.48 -8.67 -9.95
N ARG A 97 -3.32 -9.70 -10.09
CA ARG A 97 -4.70 -9.52 -10.53
C ARG A 97 -5.48 -8.80 -9.43
N TYR A 98 -6.29 -7.81 -9.82
CA TYR A 98 -7.19 -7.10 -8.93
C TYR A 98 -8.06 -8.10 -8.17
N SER A 99 -7.70 -8.36 -6.92
CA SER A 99 -8.44 -9.20 -6.00
C SER A 99 -9.04 -8.30 -4.94
N LEU A 100 -10.27 -8.62 -4.53
CA LEU A 100 -10.93 -7.96 -3.41
C LEU A 100 -10.15 -8.15 -2.09
N TRP A 101 -9.26 -9.14 -2.06
CA TRP A 101 -8.44 -9.50 -0.93
C TRP A 101 -6.97 -9.29 -1.26
N LYS A 102 -6.20 -8.77 -0.31
CA LYS A 102 -4.76 -8.59 -0.48
C LYS A 102 -4.11 -9.97 -0.54
N TYR A 103 -3.39 -10.28 -1.60
CA TYR A 103 -2.72 -11.57 -1.76
C TYR A 103 -1.20 -11.39 -1.68
N ALA A 104 -0.51 -12.24 -0.93
CA ALA A 104 0.93 -12.22 -0.74
C ALA A 104 1.53 -13.58 -1.15
N PHE A 105 2.49 -13.58 -2.06
CA PHE A 105 3.19 -14.79 -2.49
C PHE A 105 4.54 -14.89 -1.78
N LEU A 106 4.82 -16.04 -1.17
CA LEU A 106 6.09 -16.33 -0.51
C LEU A 106 6.99 -17.16 -1.42
N GLY A 107 8.25 -16.76 -1.53
CA GLY A 107 9.25 -17.44 -2.34
C GLY A 107 10.67 -17.02 -1.97
N SER A 108 11.65 -17.55 -2.70
CA SER A 108 13.05 -17.18 -2.49
C SER A 108 13.31 -15.72 -2.86
N ARG A 109 14.06 -15.01 -2.01
CA ARG A 109 14.40 -13.59 -2.22
C ARG A 109 15.07 -13.34 -3.58
N ALA A 110 16.04 -14.18 -3.96
CA ALA A 110 16.76 -14.01 -5.23
C ALA A 110 15.84 -14.17 -6.44
N GLN A 111 14.89 -15.09 -6.36
CA GLN A 111 13.92 -15.34 -7.42
C GLN A 111 12.90 -14.21 -7.54
N LEU A 112 12.37 -13.73 -6.41
CA LEU A 112 11.44 -12.59 -6.40
C LEU A 112 12.11 -11.31 -6.89
N ASP A 113 13.35 -11.03 -6.46
CA ASP A 113 14.12 -9.88 -6.92
C ASP A 113 14.39 -9.93 -8.43
N TYR A 114 14.69 -11.12 -8.96
CA TYR A 114 14.81 -11.33 -10.41
C TYR A 114 13.50 -10.99 -11.14
N ILE A 115 12.36 -11.55 -10.70
CA ILE A 115 11.04 -11.33 -11.30
C ILE A 115 10.64 -9.85 -11.28
N VAL A 116 10.88 -9.16 -10.16
CA VAL A 116 10.57 -7.73 -10.02
C VAL A 116 11.41 -6.92 -11.00
N ARG A 117 12.71 -7.19 -11.09
CA ARG A 117 13.60 -6.50 -12.02
C ARG A 117 13.20 -6.74 -13.47
N THR A 118 12.91 -7.97 -13.87
CA THR A 118 12.54 -8.27 -15.26
C THR A 118 11.24 -7.59 -15.69
N ASN A 119 10.25 -7.51 -14.80
CA ASN A 119 8.96 -6.89 -15.12
C ASN A 119 9.01 -5.36 -15.13
N MET A 120 9.83 -4.74 -14.28
CA MET A 120 9.90 -3.27 -14.14
C MET A 120 10.94 -2.61 -15.07
N SER A 121 11.76 -3.40 -15.77
CA SER A 121 12.78 -2.88 -16.71
C SER A 121 12.25 -2.65 -18.13
N THR A 122 10.95 -2.87 -18.38
CA THR A 122 10.29 -2.70 -19.69
C THR A 122 9.41 -1.46 -19.67
#